data_AF-A0A175W1P7-F1
#
_entry.id   AF-A0A175W1P7-F1
#
_cell.length_a   1.000
_cell.length_b   1.000
_cell.length_c   1.000
_cell.angle_alpha   90.00
_cell.angle_beta   90.00
_cell.angle_gamma   90.00
#
_symmetry.space_group_name_H-M   'P 1'
#
loop_
_entity.id
_entity.type
_entity.pdbx_description
1 polymer ?
#
loop_
_entity_poly.entity_id
_entity_poly.type
_entity_poly.pdbx_seq_one_letter_code
_entity_poly.pdbx_strand_id
1 'polypeptide(L)' 'GPPIPLYAPVEDGTKDNVFISKSYDATSHFETTTDDVRDIYRRITGKELVVEKLREGIQVAAE' A
#
# COMPACT_ATOMS: atom_id res chain seq x y z
N GLY A 1 17.40 -22.26 3.69
CA GLY A 1 16.73 -22.05 4.99
C GLY A 1 15.24 -22.34 4.85
N PRO A 2 14.45 -22.27 5.93
CA PRO A 2 13.00 -22.36 5.82
C PRO A 2 12.44 -21.18 5.00
N PRO A 3 11.26 -21.34 4.35
CA PRO A 3 10.59 -20.22 3.68
C PRO A 3 10.22 -19.13 4.70
N ILE A 4 10.30 -17.87 4.26
CA ILE A 4 9.91 -16.72 5.09
C ILE A 4 8.37 -16.66 5.11
N PRO A 5 7.73 -16.63 6.28
CA PRO A 5 6.27 -16.52 6.35
C PRO A 5 5.80 -15.14 5.88
N LEU A 6 4.70 -15.13 5.13
CA LEU A 6 4.00 -13.91 4.70
C LEU A 6 2.74 -13.75 5.54
N TYR A 7 2.53 -12.54 6.05
CA TYR A 7 1.39 -12.14 6.85
C TYR A 7 0.54 -11.09 6.12
N ALA A 8 -0.75 -11.08 6.42
CA ALA A 8 -1.71 -10.09 5.98
C ALA A 8 -2.62 -9.71 7.16
N PRO A 9 -3.19 -8.49 7.15
CA PRO A 9 -4.16 -8.09 8.17
C PRO A 9 -5.41 -8.97 8.14
N VAL A 10 -5.97 -9.28 9.32
CA VAL A 10 -7.24 -10.01 9.44
C VAL A 10 -8.43 -9.09 9.12
N GLU A 11 -8.31 -7.80 9.47
CA GLU A 11 -9.33 -6.77 9.31
C GLU A 11 -8.70 -5.50 8.73
N ASP A 12 -9.52 -4.60 8.19
CA ASP A 12 -9.05 -3.38 7.52
C ASP A 12 -8.52 -2.30 8.50
N GLY A 13 -8.76 -2.44 9.80
CA GLY A 13 -8.32 -1.48 10.82
C GLY A 13 -9.33 -0.37 11.10
N THR A 14 -10.48 -0.32 10.42
CA THR A 14 -11.49 0.73 10.63
C THR A 14 -12.29 0.57 11.92
N LYS A 15 -12.34 -0.66 12.47
CA LYS A 15 -13.06 -1.00 13.71
C LYS A 15 -12.27 -0.65 14.98
N ASP A 16 -10.95 -0.78 14.92
CA ASP A 16 -10.03 -0.67 16.06
C ASP A 16 -8.95 0.40 15.88
N ASN A 17 -8.91 1.06 14.73
CA ASN A 17 -7.91 2.05 14.32
C ASN A 17 -6.48 1.46 14.22
N VAL A 18 -6.36 0.16 13.93
CA VAL A 18 -5.07 -0.52 13.77
C VAL A 18 -4.88 -0.94 12.31
N PHE A 19 -4.07 -0.17 11.58
CA PHE A 19 -3.85 -0.38 10.14
C PHE A 19 -2.53 -1.11 9.90
N ILE A 20 -2.62 -2.38 9.50
CA ILE A 20 -1.46 -3.26 9.28
C ILE A 20 -1.25 -3.48 7.79
N SER A 21 0.02 -3.42 7.35
CA SER A 21 0.45 -3.71 5.99
C SER A 21 0.58 -5.20 5.72
N LYS A 22 0.53 -5.59 4.45
CA LYS A 22 0.88 -6.95 4.02
C LYS A 22 2.40 -7.13 4.04
N SER A 23 2.85 -8.38 4.11
CA SER A 23 4.25 -8.72 3.88
C SER A 23 4.62 -8.55 2.41
N TYR A 24 5.87 -8.16 2.13
CA TYR A 24 6.38 -8.09 0.76
C TYR A 24 6.27 -9.45 0.08
N ASP A 25 5.70 -9.46 -1.11
CA ASP A 25 5.62 -10.65 -1.94
C ASP A 25 6.94 -10.88 -2.71
N ALA A 26 6.93 -11.88 -3.60
CA ALA A 26 8.10 -12.25 -4.39
C ALA A 26 8.27 -11.44 -5.69
N THR A 27 7.45 -10.42 -5.94
CA THR A 27 7.55 -9.61 -7.16
C THR A 27 8.82 -8.75 -7.12
N SER A 28 9.45 -8.55 -8.29
CA SER A 28 10.71 -7.79 -8.42
C SER A 28 10.49 -6.28 -8.59
N HIS A 29 9.24 -5.82 -8.49
CA HIS A 29 8.83 -4.44 -8.69
C HIS A 29 7.89 -4.03 -7.55
N PHE A 30 7.74 -2.72 -7.33
CA PHE A 30 7.04 -2.20 -6.15
C PHE A 30 5.54 -1.98 -6.35
N GLU A 31 4.96 -2.42 -7.45
CA GLU A 31 3.55 -2.17 -7.79
C GLU A 31 2.61 -2.66 -6.68
N THR A 32 2.73 -3.93 -6.28
CA THR A 32 1.89 -4.52 -5.20
C THR A 32 2.12 -3.85 -3.84
N THR A 33 3.35 -3.38 -3.60
CA THR A 33 3.69 -2.60 -2.39
C THR A 33 3.01 -1.24 -2.44
N THR A 34 3.04 -0.54 -3.57
CA THR A 34 2.42 0.77 -3.73
C THR A 34 0.90 0.68 -3.64
N ASP A 35 0.30 -0.43 -4.09
CA ASP A 35 -1.12 -0.70 -3.91
C ASP A 35 -1.50 -0.84 -2.44
N ASP A 36 -0.69 -1.56 -1.65
CA ASP A 36 -0.92 -1.69 -0.20
C ASP A 36 -0.80 -0.33 0.51
N VAL A 37 0.14 0.52 0.09
CA VAL A 37 0.27 1.90 0.62
C VAL A 37 -0.98 2.73 0.30
N ARG A 38 -1.47 2.71 -0.95
CA ARG A 38 -2.69 3.44 -1.34
C ARG A 38 -3.91 2.94 -0.57
N ASP A 39 -4.02 1.62 -0.39
CA ASP A 39 -5.09 1.00 0.38
C ASP A 39 -5.07 1.40 1.86
N ILE A 40 -3.90 1.30 2.52
CA ILE A 40 -3.74 1.75 3.92
C ILE A 40 -4.08 3.23 4.06
N TYR A 41 -3.61 4.08 3.15
CA TYR A 41 -3.93 5.51 3.17
C TYR A 41 -5.43 5.76 3.10
N ARG A 42 -6.13 5.06 2.19
CA ARG A 42 -7.58 5.14 2.06
C ARG A 42 -8.30 4.68 3.32
N ARG A 43 -7.85 3.59 3.94
CA ARG A 43 -8.43 3.06 5.20
C ARG A 43 -8.26 4.04 6.38
N ILE A 44 -7.11 4.71 6.47
CA ILE A 44 -6.82 5.69 7.52
C ILE A 44 -7.61 6.98 7.32
N THR A 45 -7.64 7.52 6.10
CA THR A 45 -8.12 8.88 5.83
C THR A 45 -9.55 8.94 5.32
N GLY A 46 -10.09 7.82 4.84
CA GLY A 46 -11.37 7.77 4.11
C GLY A 46 -11.33 8.44 2.74
N LYS A 47 -10.15 8.80 2.22
CA LYS A 47 -9.95 9.50 0.95
C LYS A 47 -8.95 8.78 0.06
N GLU A 48 -9.11 8.94 -1.24
CA GLU A 48 -8.13 8.44 -2.21
C GLU A 48 -6.83 9.25 -2.14
N LEU A 49 -5.69 8.58 -2.31
CA LEU A 49 -4.39 9.23 -2.34
C LEU A 49 -4.21 9.98 -3.67
N VAL A 50 -4.37 11.30 -3.64
CA VAL A 50 -4.10 12.17 -4.79
C VAL A 50 -2.69 12.73 -4.69
N VAL A 51 -1.86 12.43 -5.70
CA VAL A 51 -0.47 12.93 -5.76
C VAL A 51 -0.46 14.29 -6.47
N GLU A 52 -0.35 15.36 -5.69
CA GLU A 52 -0.22 16.74 -6.20
C GLU A 52 1.23 17.24 -6.12
N LYS A 53 1.57 18.24 -6.94
CA LYS A 53 2.87 18.96 -6.91
C LYS A 53 4.10 18.06 -7.11
N LEU A 54 4.00 17.09 -8.00
CA LEU A 54 5.20 16.42 -8.50
C LEU A 54 6.15 17.45 -9.13
N ARG A 55 7.45 17.22 -8.99
CA ARG A 55 8.47 18.03 -9.67
C ARG A 55 8.15 18.05 -11.17
N GLU A 56 8.30 19.22 -11.79
CA GLU A 56 8.11 19.38 -13.23
C GLU A 56 8.88 18.30 -14.00
N GLY A 57 8.19 17.64 -14.93
CA GLY A 57 8.76 16.57 -15.77
C GLY A 57 8.54 15.13 -15.27
N ILE A 58 7.91 14.91 -14.11
CA ILE A 58 7.54 13.56 -13.66
C ILE A 58 6.11 13.23 -14.14
N GLN A 59 6.00 12.27 -15.06
CA GLN A 59 4.74 11.62 -15.41
C GLN A 59 4.55 10.39 -14.52
N VAL A 60 3.50 10.38 -13.71
CA VAL A 60 3.02 9.13 -13.11
C VAL A 60 2.33 8.38 -14.24
N ALA A 61 2.75 7.15 -14.52
CA ALA A 61 2.05 6.32 -15.48
C ALA A 61 0.57 6.25 -15.06
N ALA A 62 -0.34 6.62 -15.96
CA ALA A 62 -1.74 6.27 -15.78
C ALA A 62 -1.82 4.74 -15.86
N GLU A 63 -2.46 4.12 -14.88
CA GLU A 63 -2.78 2.70 -14.89
C GLU A 63 -3.56 2.30 -16.15
#